data_AF-A0A0N8TH90-F1
#
_entry.id   AF-A0A0N8TH90-F1
#
_cell.length_a   1.000
_cell.length_b   1.000
_cell.length_c   1.000
_cell.angle_alpha   90.00
_cell.angle_beta   90.00
_cell.angle_gamma   90.00
#
_symmetry.space_group_name_H-M   'P 1'
#
loop_
_entity.id
_entity.type
_entity.pdbx_description
1 polymer ?
#
loop_
_entity_poly.entity_id
_entity_poly.type
_entity_poly.pdbx_seq_one_letter_code
_entity_poly.pdbx_strand_id
1 'polypeptide(L)' 'MAVQRLTPAEFKAEYRRRGWTGKDLAAHWRKHPVSLSKIINDPERPPHWDDAVRGLPAFK' A
#
# COMPACT_ATOMS: atom_id res chain seq x y z
N MET A 1 9.45 9.09 18.02
CA MET A 1 8.30 9.22 17.10
C MET A 1 8.00 7.84 16.54
N ALA A 2 6.96 7.17 17.02
CA ALA A 2 6.64 5.82 16.59
C ALA A 2 6.13 5.88 15.14
N VAL A 3 6.95 5.43 14.19
CA VAL A 3 6.49 5.19 12.82
C VAL A 3 5.48 4.06 12.93
N GLN A 4 4.19 4.42 12.97
CA GLN A 4 3.09 3.48 12.92
C GLN A 4 3.14 2.79 11.55
N ARG A 5 3.94 1.73 11.44
CA ARG A 5 3.96 0.84 10.29
C ARG A 5 2.59 0.18 10.26
N LEU A 6 1.78 0.52 9.25
CA LEU A 6 0.48 -0.13 9.10
C LEU A 6 0.74 -1.64 8.95
N THR A 7 -0.03 -2.49 9.61
CA THR A 7 0.11 -3.93 9.33
C THR A 7 -0.23 -4.22 7.86
N PRO A 8 0.19 -5.35 7.29
CA PRO A 8 -0.23 -5.75 5.95
C PRO A 8 -1.76 -5.70 5.79
N ALA A 9 -2.51 -6.05 6.84
CA ALA A 9 -3.96 -5.98 6.85
C ALA A 9 -4.49 -4.53 6.82
N GLU A 10 -3.90 -3.64 7.63
CA GLU A 10 -4.26 -2.22 7.65
C GLU A 10 -3.95 -1.52 6.33
N PHE A 11 -2.81 -1.84 5.71
CA PHE A 11 -2.46 -1.33 4.38
C PHE A 11 -3.48 -1.76 3.33
N LYS A 12 -3.93 -3.03 3.39
CA LYS A 12 -5.02 -3.53 2.54
C LYS A 12 -6.34 -2.84 2.81
N ALA A 13 -6.64 -2.52 4.06
CA ALA A 13 -7.85 -1.80 4.42
C ALA A 13 -7.82 -0.35 3.89
N GLU A 14 -6.69 0.34 4.00
CA GLU A 14 -6.53 1.74 3.59
C GLU A 14 -6.75 1.93 2.08
N TYR A 15 -6.03 1.17 1.25
CA TYR A 15 -6.21 1.31 -0.20
C TYR A 15 -7.62 0.84 -0.63
N ARG A 16 -8.17 -0.21 0.01
CA ARG A 16 -9.53 -0.71 -0.29
C ARG A 16 -10.61 0.30 0.10
N ARG A 17 -10.43 1.02 1.22
CA ARG A 17 -11.32 2.11 1.65
C ARG A 17 -11.36 3.25 0.64
N ARG A 18 -10.26 3.47 -0.10
CA ARG A 18 -10.15 4.48 -1.15
C ARG A 18 -10.62 4.01 -2.53
N GLY A 19 -11.14 2.78 -2.64
CA GLY A 19 -11.57 2.20 -3.92
C GLY A 19 -10.42 1.61 -4.74
N TRP A 20 -9.20 1.59 -4.22
CA TRP A 20 -8.07 0.97 -4.90
C TRP A 20 -8.08 -0.54 -4.67
N THR A 21 -7.59 -1.28 -5.66
CA THR A 21 -7.25 -2.69 -5.50
C THR A 21 -5.73 -2.87 -5.53
N GLY A 22 -5.24 -4.00 -5.04
CA GLY A 22 -3.81 -4.33 -5.18
C GLY A 22 -3.35 -4.38 -6.65
N LYS A 23 -4.25 -4.63 -7.61
CA LYS A 23 -3.92 -4.58 -9.04
C LYS A 23 -3.77 -3.14 -9.52
N ASP A 24 -4.70 -2.26 -9.16
CA ASP A 24 -4.63 -0.82 -9.50
C ASP A 24 -3.41 -0.16 -8.88
N LEU A 25 -3.12 -0.48 -7.61
CA LEU A 25 -1.94 0.02 -6.92
C LEU A 25 -0.65 -0.43 -7.59
N ALA A 26 -0.59 -1.71 -7.98
CA ALA A 26 0.55 -2.26 -8.72
C ALA A 26 0.71 -1.58 -10.08
N ALA A 27 -0.38 -1.35 -10.81
CA ALA A 27 -0.38 -0.63 -12.08
C ALA A 27 0.08 0.83 -11.92
N HIS A 28 -0.44 1.53 -10.91
CA HIS A 28 -0.08 2.92 -10.61
C HIS A 28 1.39 3.07 -10.24
N TRP A 29 1.94 2.15 -9.47
CA TRP A 29 3.37 2.13 -9.12
C TRP A 29 4.27 1.47 -10.16
N ARG A 30 3.71 1.02 -11.30
CA ARG A 30 4.40 0.24 -12.34
C ARG A 30 5.19 -0.93 -11.77
N LYS A 31 4.64 -1.57 -10.72
CA LYS A 31 5.21 -2.75 -10.07
C LYS A 31 4.37 -3.97 -10.41
N HIS A 32 5.01 -5.14 -10.34
CA HIS A 32 4.29 -6.39 -10.46
C HIS A 32 3.44 -6.62 -9.19
N PRO A 33 2.18 -7.11 -9.29
CA PRO A 33 1.31 -7.35 -8.13
C PRO A 33 1.93 -8.34 -7.12
N VAL A 34 2.79 -9.25 -7.60
CA VAL A 34 3.54 -10.17 -6.74
C VAL A 34 4.60 -9.43 -5.90
N SER A 35 5.35 -8.49 -6.51
CA SER A 35 6.32 -7.66 -5.80
C SER A 35 5.62 -6.74 -4.80
N LEU A 36 4.49 -6.16 -5.20
CA LEU A 36 3.65 -5.38 -4.29
C LEU A 36 3.17 -6.23 -3.10
N SER A 37 2.70 -7.45 -3.36
CA SER A 37 2.27 -8.36 -2.30
C SER A 37 3.41 -8.71 -1.35
N LYS A 38 4.64 -8.89 -1.86
CA LYS A 38 5.83 -9.08 -1.02
C LYS A 38 6.08 -7.85 -0.15
N ILE A 39 6.06 -6.64 -0.73
CA ILE A 39 6.25 -5.38 0.00
C ILE A 39 5.17 -5.17 1.09
N ILE A 40 3.91 -5.48 0.79
CA ILE A 40 2.80 -5.32 1.74
C ILE A 40 2.93 -6.28 2.92
N ASN A 41 3.31 -7.53 2.64
CA ASN A 41 3.49 -8.56 3.67
C ASN A 41 4.83 -8.45 4.41
N ASP A 42 5.76 -7.63 3.92
CA ASP A 42 7.05 -7.41 4.56
C ASP A 42 6.90 -6.53 5.82
N PRO A 43 7.25 -7.04 7.01
CA PRO A 43 7.12 -6.29 8.27
C PRO A 43 8.20 -5.21 8.43
N GLU A 44 9.31 -5.30 7.69
CA GLU A 44 10.39 -4.31 7.65
C GLU A 44 10.22 -3.31 6.51
N ARG A 45 9.02 -3.24 5.92
CA ARG A 45 8.81 -2.42 4.74
C ARG A 45 9.21 -0.96 4.98
N PRO A 46 9.82 -0.33 3.97
CA PRO A 46 10.15 1.09 4.06
C PRO A 46 8.92 1.96 4.27
N PRO A 47 9.00 3.01 5.13
CA PRO A 47 7.87 3.90 5.44
C PRO A 47 7.38 4.70 4.23
N HIS A 48 8.19 4.84 3.18
CA HIS A 48 7.76 5.51 1.94
C HIS A 48 6.56 4.82 1.26
N TRP A 49 6.34 3.53 1.51
CA TRP A 49 5.17 2.82 0.97
C TRP A 49 3.88 3.18 1.70
N ASP A 50 3.95 3.40 3.02
CA ASP A 50 2.83 3.88 3.82
C ASP A 50 2.44 5.30 3.37
N ASP A 51 3.42 6.19 3.16
CA ASP A 51 3.20 7.52 2.57
C ASP A 51 2.63 7.45 1.16
N ALA A 52 3.12 6.53 0.32
CA ALA A 52 2.60 6.35 -1.03
C ALA A 52 1.13 5.92 -1.03
N VAL A 53 0.69 5.07 -0.07
CA VAL A 53 -0.73 4.70 0.08
C VAL A 53 -1.57 5.85 0.64
N ARG A 54 -1.03 6.59 1.62
CA ARG A 54 -1.71 7.76 2.19
C ARG A 54 -1.89 8.89 1.16
N GLY A 55 -0.95 9.01 0.23
CA GLY A 55 -0.98 9.93 -0.90
C GLY A 55 -1.82 9.46 -2.08
N LEU A 56 -2.43 8.26 -2.04
CA LEU A 56 -3.28 7.81 -3.13
C LEU A 56 -4.48 8.75 -3.28
N PRO A 57 -4.74 9.28 -4.48
CA PRO A 57 -5.96 10.04 -4.73
C PRO A 57 -7.16 9.11 -4.52
N ALA A 58 -8.29 9.62 -4.02
CA ALA A 58 -9.50 8.82 -3.93
C ALA A 58 -9.86 8.32 -5.34
N PHE A 59 -9.98 7.00 -5.52
CA PHE A 59 -10.42 6.43 -6.80
C PHE A 59 -11.89 6.84 -6.95
N LYS A 60 -12.18 7.74 -7.89
CA LYS A 60 -13.51 8.31 -8.12
C LYS A 60 -14.38 7.34 -8.93
#